data_AF-A0A350QBP9-F1
#
_entry.id   AF-A0A350QBP9-F1
#
_cell.length_a   1.000
_cell.length_b   1.000
_cell.length_c   1.000
_cell.angle_alpha   90.00
_cell.angle_beta   90.00
_cell.angle_gamma   90.00
#
_symmetry.space_group_name_H-M   'P 1'
#
loop_
_entity.id
_entity.type
_entity.pdbx_description
1 polymer ?
#
loop_
_entity_poly.entity_id
_entity_poly.type
_entity_poly.pdbx_seq_one_letter_code
_entity_poly.pdbx_strand_id
1 'polypeptide(L)'
;MLKHDRFPLSEILSHVLNTCQNYIGSPVELEFAMSIDQASGEQRFAILQVRPMMEESVDIDIDLSEVDRSKAMCICSQSLGNGIIEGISDVVYVHPGRLDRMHTMDLTSEIEAIDAALRAEERPYVLIGPGRWGSSDPSLGIPVQWDQIMGSRAIVEVPMSDIHVEPSQGTHFFQNIITFNIGYLTIGADDFVDWDWLDSIEASAESGPLRHVHLDEPMKVILDSRDSEAIITK
;
A
#
# COMPACT_ATOMS: atom_id res chain seq x y z
N MET A 1 1.19 8.68 25.02
CA MET A 1 2.31 9.64 25.15
C MET A 1 2.03 10.96 24.43
N LEU A 2 1.60 10.96 23.16
CA LEU A 2 1.16 12.19 22.45
C LEU A 2 0.00 12.95 23.12
N LYS A 3 -0.87 12.23 23.86
CA LYS A 3 -2.01 12.81 24.58
C LYS A 3 -1.69 13.45 25.95
N HIS A 4 -0.43 13.41 26.41
CA HIS A 4 -0.10 13.73 27.81
C HIS A 4 1.05 14.72 28.01
N ASP A 5 1.50 15.44 26.97
CA ASP A 5 2.51 16.52 27.07
C ASP A 5 3.79 16.18 27.86
N ARG A 6 4.17 14.91 27.95
CA ARG A 6 5.36 14.50 28.72
C ARG A 6 6.67 14.70 27.98
N PHE A 7 6.61 14.88 26.66
CA PHE A 7 7.75 15.04 25.78
C PHE A 7 7.31 15.85 24.54
N PRO A 8 8.02 16.93 24.16
CA PRO A 8 7.60 17.83 23.07
C PRO A 8 7.92 17.22 21.69
N LEU A 9 7.43 16.00 21.43
CA LEU A 9 7.76 15.25 20.21
C LEU A 9 7.31 16.00 18.96
N SER A 10 6.08 16.51 18.95
CA SER A 10 5.51 17.23 17.80
C SER A 10 6.32 18.48 17.46
N GLU A 11 6.77 19.24 18.46
CA GLU A 11 7.59 20.43 18.28
C GLU A 11 8.99 20.08 17.75
N ILE A 12 9.61 19.04 18.32
CA ILE A 12 10.92 18.54 17.85
C ILE A 12 10.82 18.07 16.40
N LEU A 13 9.82 17.23 16.07
CA LEU A 13 9.64 16.72 14.71
C LEU A 13 9.37 17.86 13.73
N SER A 14 8.49 18.79 14.08
CA SER A 14 8.19 19.96 13.23
C SER A 14 9.46 20.81 13.01
N HIS A 15 10.26 21.02 14.05
CA HIS A 15 11.50 21.79 13.93
C HIS A 15 12.54 21.07 13.05
N VAL A 16 12.76 19.78 13.30
CA VAL A 16 13.75 18.97 12.57
C VAL A 16 13.37 18.84 11.10
N LEU A 17 12.12 18.47 10.79
CA LEU A 17 11.63 18.33 9.42
C LEU A 17 11.77 19.63 8.64
N ASN A 18 11.30 20.76 9.19
CA ASN A 18 11.43 22.07 8.54
C ASN A 18 12.89 22.47 8.34
N THR A 19 13.76 22.23 9.33
CA THR A 19 15.19 22.59 9.23
C THR A 19 15.89 21.77 8.16
N CYS A 20 15.67 20.45 8.15
CA CYS A 20 16.25 19.54 7.17
C CYS A 20 15.73 19.85 5.76
N GLN A 21 14.41 20.05 5.59
CA GLN A 21 13.82 20.42 4.30
C GLN A 21 14.41 21.73 3.76
N ASN A 22 14.52 22.76 4.60
CA ASN A 22 15.08 24.06 4.18
C ASN A 22 16.57 23.97 3.80
N TYR A 23 17.34 23.10 4.48
CA TYR A 23 18.77 22.92 4.21
C TYR A 23 19.03 22.08 2.95
N ILE A 24 18.25 21.02 2.76
CA ILE A 24 18.38 20.06 1.66
C ILE A 24 17.73 20.60 0.38
N GLY A 25 16.69 21.45 0.51
CA GLY A 25 15.96 22.01 -0.63
C GLY A 25 14.92 21.05 -1.23
N SER A 26 14.55 20.00 -0.51
CA SER A 26 13.50 19.05 -0.87
C SER A 26 12.78 18.55 0.38
N PRO A 27 11.56 17.99 0.29
CA PRO A 27 10.96 17.24 1.39
C PRO A 27 11.88 16.13 1.90
N VAL A 28 11.76 15.77 3.18
CA VAL A 28 12.64 14.80 3.84
C VAL A 28 11.85 13.79 4.66
N GLU A 29 12.30 12.53 4.60
CA GLU A 29 11.88 11.48 5.51
C GLU A 29 12.83 11.43 6.72
N LEU A 30 12.28 11.27 7.93
CA LEU A 30 13.03 11.27 9.19
C LEU A 30 12.76 9.98 9.98
N GLU A 31 13.81 9.20 10.21
CA GLU A 31 13.80 8.13 11.21
C GLU A 31 14.43 8.62 12.51
N PHE A 32 13.77 8.35 13.64
CA PHE A 32 14.22 8.81 14.95
C PHE A 32 13.97 7.76 16.03
N ALA A 33 14.73 7.87 17.12
CA ALA A 33 14.53 7.11 18.34
C ALA A 33 14.37 8.08 19.53
N MET A 34 13.57 7.65 20.49
CA MET A 34 13.37 8.35 21.75
C MET A 34 13.62 7.41 22.92
N SER A 35 14.32 7.91 23.94
CA SER A 35 14.49 7.20 25.21
C SER A 35 14.01 8.11 26.35
N ILE A 36 13.18 7.56 27.23
CA ILE A 36 12.68 8.24 28.43
C ILE A 36 13.01 7.36 29.62
N ASP A 37 13.96 7.79 30.44
CA ASP A 37 14.26 7.15 31.72
C ASP A 37 13.30 7.69 32.79
N GLN A 38 12.41 6.83 33.28
CA GLN A 38 11.42 7.21 34.30
C GLN A 38 12.03 7.43 35.69
N ALA A 39 13.20 6.85 35.98
CA ALA A 39 13.85 6.95 37.28
C ALA A 39 14.69 8.23 37.40
N SER A 40 15.43 8.58 36.34
CA SER A 40 16.23 9.81 36.31
C SER A 40 15.49 11.02 35.75
N GLY A 41 14.39 10.80 35.02
CA GLY A 41 13.69 11.85 34.27
C GLY A 41 14.42 12.28 33.00
N GLU A 42 15.51 11.60 32.63
CA GLU A 42 16.28 11.91 31.43
C GLU A 42 15.48 11.54 30.17
N GLN A 43 15.47 12.44 29.19
CA GLN A 43 14.78 12.26 27.93
C GLN A 43 15.77 12.54 26.80
N ARG A 44 15.90 11.59 25.86
CA ARG A 44 16.79 11.69 24.71
C ARG A 44 16.01 11.51 23.43
N PHE A 45 16.30 12.36 22.46
CA PHE A 45 15.87 12.22 21.08
C PHE A 45 17.10 12.07 20.20
N ALA A 46 17.09 11.08 19.32
CA ALA A 46 18.16 10.83 18.39
C ALA A 46 17.59 10.70 16.98
N ILE A 47 18.18 11.43 16.04
CA ILE A 47 17.93 11.24 14.62
C ILE A 47 18.74 10.01 14.19
N LEU A 48 18.07 9.00 13.66
CA LEU A 48 18.71 7.79 13.15
C LEU A 48 19.05 7.93 11.67
N GLN A 49 18.14 8.51 10.89
CA GLN A 49 18.33 8.72 9.46
C GLN A 49 17.53 9.93 8.97
N VAL A 50 18.08 10.66 8.00
CA VAL A 50 17.38 11.67 7.21
C VAL A 50 17.60 11.33 5.75
N ARG A 51 16.53 11.24 4.96
CA ARG A 51 16.61 10.99 3.51
C ARG A 51 15.89 12.09 2.75
N PRO A 52 16.52 12.73 1.74
CA PRO A 52 15.80 13.57 0.79
C PRO A 52 14.79 12.71 0.03
N MET A 53 13.56 13.20 -0.09
CA MET A 53 12.59 12.64 -1.02
C MET A 53 12.83 13.31 -2.37
N MET A 54 13.06 12.52 -3.43
CA MET A 54 13.13 13.07 -4.78
C MET A 54 11.73 13.51 -5.20
N GLU A 55 11.57 14.80 -5.49
CA GLU A 55 10.41 15.31 -6.23
C GLU A 55 10.53 14.86 -7.68
N GLU A 56 10.07 13.65 -7.98
CA GLU A 56 9.42 13.39 -9.26
C GLU A 56 7.91 13.59 -9.07
N SER A 57 7.51 14.75 -8.55
CA SER A 57 6.10 15.10 -8.53
C SER A 57 5.67 15.47 -9.94
N VAL A 58 5.10 14.50 -10.64
CA VAL A 58 4.01 14.84 -11.56
C VAL A 58 2.94 15.46 -10.66
N ASP A 59 2.59 16.73 -10.89
CA ASP A 59 1.40 17.34 -10.29
C ASP A 59 0.19 16.56 -10.82
N ILE A 60 -0.24 15.58 -10.02
CA ILE A 60 -1.43 14.79 -10.25
C ILE A 60 -2.40 15.28 -9.21
N ASP A 61 -3.42 15.98 -9.69
CA ASP A 61 -4.58 16.42 -8.93
C ASP A 61 -5.75 15.59 -9.45
N ILE A 62 -6.19 14.63 -8.64
CA ILE A 62 -7.33 13.78 -8.99
C ILE A 62 -8.59 14.42 -8.40
N ASP A 63 -9.49 14.94 -9.25
CA ASP A 63 -10.84 15.26 -8.79
C ASP A 63 -11.72 13.99 -8.87
N LEU A 64 -11.85 13.25 -7.76
CA LEU A 64 -12.72 12.06 -7.68
C LEU A 64 -14.17 12.33 -8.08
N SER A 65 -14.64 13.58 -8.05
CA SER A 65 -16.00 13.94 -8.47
C SER A 65 -16.18 13.97 -10.00
N GLU A 66 -15.10 14.16 -10.75
CA GLU A 66 -15.09 14.15 -12.22
C GLU A 66 -14.74 12.77 -12.80
N VAL A 67 -14.35 11.82 -11.97
CA VAL A 67 -13.99 10.46 -12.40
C VAL A 67 -15.20 9.71 -12.91
N ASP A 68 -15.12 9.28 -14.17
CA ASP A 68 -16.05 8.32 -14.74
C ASP A 68 -15.84 6.95 -14.07
N ARG A 69 -16.61 6.69 -13.00
CA ARG A 69 -16.57 5.43 -12.25
C ARG A 69 -16.74 4.19 -13.13
N SER A 70 -17.39 4.30 -14.30
CA SER A 70 -17.55 3.17 -15.20
C SER A 70 -16.22 2.68 -15.80
N LYS A 71 -15.21 3.56 -15.85
CA LYS A 71 -13.85 3.30 -16.37
C LYS A 71 -12.83 3.00 -15.27
N ALA A 72 -13.23 3.01 -14.01
CA ALA A 72 -12.35 2.70 -12.89
C ALA A 72 -12.56 1.24 -12.44
N MET A 73 -11.47 0.50 -12.30
CA MET A 73 -11.44 -0.79 -11.59
C MET A 73 -11.45 -0.56 -10.07
N CYS A 74 -10.75 0.47 -9.61
CA CYS A 74 -10.61 0.80 -8.20
C CYS A 74 -10.61 2.32 -8.01
N ILE A 75 -11.34 2.81 -7.02
CA ILE A 75 -11.23 4.18 -6.51
C ILE A 75 -10.97 4.10 -5.01
N CYS A 76 -9.97 4.85 -4.55
CA CYS A 76 -9.51 4.83 -3.17
C CYS A 76 -9.28 6.26 -2.67
N SER A 77 -9.71 6.56 -1.45
CA SER A 77 -9.50 7.84 -0.74
C SER A 77 -8.40 7.75 0.32
N GLN A 78 -7.71 6.60 0.41
CA GLN A 78 -6.55 6.39 1.27
C GLN A 78 -5.44 5.66 0.51
N SER A 79 -4.55 6.44 -0.12
CA SER A 79 -3.43 5.92 -0.88
C SER A 79 -2.09 6.46 -0.38
N LEU A 80 -1.04 5.70 -0.68
CA LEU A 80 0.36 6.08 -0.50
C LEU A 80 1.09 5.89 -1.83
N GLY A 81 1.93 6.87 -2.14
CA GLY A 81 2.67 6.98 -3.39
C GLY A 81 2.25 8.24 -4.13
N ASN A 82 3.00 8.61 -5.17
CA ASN A 82 2.70 9.75 -6.01
C ASN A 82 3.14 9.41 -7.43
N GLY A 83 2.30 9.71 -8.42
CA GLY A 83 2.65 9.50 -9.82
C GLY A 83 1.65 8.63 -10.60
N ILE A 84 2.02 8.31 -11.84
CA ILE A 84 1.29 7.38 -12.70
C ILE A 84 2.15 6.14 -12.91
N ILE A 85 1.59 4.97 -12.60
CA ILE A 85 2.19 3.68 -12.92
C ILE A 85 1.41 3.10 -14.12
N GLU A 86 2.09 2.98 -15.26
CA GLU A 86 1.51 2.47 -16.50
C GLU A 86 2.07 1.09 -16.86
N GLY A 87 1.46 0.42 -17.85
CA GLY A 87 1.99 -0.82 -18.43
C GLY A 87 1.70 -2.06 -17.58
N ILE A 88 0.67 -2.02 -16.73
CA ILE A 88 0.24 -3.18 -15.94
C ILE A 88 -0.93 -3.84 -16.66
N SER A 89 -0.81 -5.12 -17.02
CA SER A 89 -1.89 -5.89 -17.64
C SER A 89 -2.36 -7.05 -16.78
N ASP A 90 -1.74 -7.27 -15.62
CA ASP A 90 -2.01 -8.40 -14.76
C ASP A 90 -2.60 -7.94 -13.43
N VAL A 91 -3.67 -8.62 -13.00
CA VAL A 91 -4.26 -8.44 -11.68
C VAL A 91 -4.29 -9.78 -10.97
N VAL A 92 -3.69 -9.83 -9.80
CA VAL A 92 -3.74 -10.96 -8.89
C VAL A 92 -4.60 -10.54 -7.70
N TYR A 93 -5.73 -11.21 -7.49
CA TYR A 93 -6.65 -10.83 -6.44
C TYR A 93 -7.20 -12.00 -5.64
N VAL A 94 -7.48 -11.74 -4.36
CA VAL A 94 -8.22 -12.64 -3.48
C VAL A 94 -9.61 -12.05 -3.26
N HIS A 95 -10.64 -12.73 -3.75
CA HIS A 95 -12.02 -12.24 -3.68
C HIS A 95 -12.55 -12.33 -2.24
N PRO A 96 -12.92 -11.20 -1.58
CA PRO A 96 -13.30 -11.19 -0.17
C PRO A 96 -14.52 -12.05 0.13
N GLY A 97 -15.52 -12.06 -0.75
CA GLY A 97 -16.72 -12.89 -0.62
C GLY A 97 -16.52 -14.40 -0.76
N ARG A 98 -15.32 -14.85 -1.16
CA ARG A 98 -14.98 -16.27 -1.34
C ARG A 98 -13.93 -16.75 -0.33
N LEU A 99 -13.36 -15.84 0.46
CA LEU A 99 -12.27 -16.14 1.37
C LEU A 99 -12.76 -16.80 2.65
N ASP A 100 -12.19 -17.97 2.96
CA ASP A 100 -12.19 -18.49 4.32
C ASP A 100 -11.02 -17.92 5.12
N ARG A 101 -11.31 -17.04 6.09
CA ARG A 101 -10.30 -16.38 6.93
C ARG A 101 -9.45 -17.36 7.73
N MET A 102 -9.95 -18.57 7.97
CA MET A 102 -9.19 -19.58 8.72
C MET A 102 -8.14 -20.28 7.86
N HIS A 103 -8.22 -20.13 6.53
CA HIS A 103 -7.37 -20.82 5.56
C HIS A 103 -6.57 -19.85 4.67
N THR A 104 -6.30 -18.62 5.14
CA THR A 104 -5.50 -17.64 4.36
C THR A 104 -4.07 -18.11 4.12
N MET A 105 -3.52 -18.97 4.98
CA MET A 105 -2.20 -19.59 4.80
C MET A 105 -2.11 -20.47 3.55
N ASP A 106 -3.23 -21.07 3.12
CA ASP A 106 -3.25 -21.97 1.97
C ASP A 106 -2.99 -21.21 0.65
N LEU A 107 -3.24 -19.90 0.64
CA LEU A 107 -3.05 -19.04 -0.52
C LEU A 107 -1.59 -18.62 -0.73
N THR A 108 -0.77 -18.63 0.33
CA THR A 108 0.59 -18.08 0.28
C THR A 108 1.46 -18.73 -0.79
N SER A 109 1.43 -20.06 -0.91
CA SER A 109 2.23 -20.78 -1.91
C SER A 109 1.76 -20.54 -3.34
N GLU A 110 0.47 -20.28 -3.53
CA GLU A 110 -0.11 -20.03 -4.85
C GLU A 110 0.18 -18.60 -5.31
N ILE A 111 0.08 -17.63 -4.39
CA ILE A 111 0.49 -16.25 -4.64
C ILE A 111 1.97 -16.19 -5.01
N GLU A 112 2.83 -16.88 -4.26
CA GLU A 112 4.27 -16.95 -4.55
C GLU A 112 4.55 -17.54 -5.94
N ALA A 113 3.81 -18.59 -6.33
CA ALA A 113 3.96 -19.21 -7.64
C ALA A 113 3.56 -18.26 -8.79
N ILE A 114 2.46 -17.52 -8.63
CA ILE A 114 2.00 -16.52 -9.61
C ILE A 114 3.01 -15.37 -9.71
N ASP A 115 3.46 -14.83 -8.57
CA ASP A 115 4.47 -13.77 -8.51
C ASP A 115 5.78 -14.19 -9.18
N ALA A 116 6.25 -15.41 -8.91
CA ALA A 116 7.46 -15.95 -9.53
C ALA A 116 7.33 -16.09 -11.06
N ALA A 117 6.19 -16.55 -11.55
CA ALA A 117 5.92 -16.66 -12.98
C ALA A 117 5.88 -15.28 -13.66
N LEU A 118 5.12 -14.34 -13.11
CA LEU A 118 4.99 -12.99 -13.65
C LEU A 118 6.34 -12.25 -13.65
N ARG A 119 7.14 -12.39 -12.59
CA ARG A 119 8.49 -11.81 -12.54
C ARG A 119 9.44 -12.41 -13.56
N ALA A 120 9.37 -13.73 -13.81
CA ALA A 120 10.21 -14.37 -14.82
C ALA A 120 9.90 -13.86 -16.25
N GLU A 121 8.68 -13.36 -16.45
CA GLU A 121 8.22 -12.76 -17.70
C GLU A 121 8.31 -11.22 -17.71
N GLU A 122 8.87 -10.60 -16.65
CA GLU A 122 8.95 -9.15 -16.47
C GLU A 122 7.58 -8.44 -16.53
N ARG A 123 6.52 -9.13 -16.07
CA ARG A 123 5.14 -8.63 -16.07
C ARG A 123 4.77 -8.06 -14.70
N PRO A 124 4.74 -6.73 -14.53
CA PRO A 124 4.25 -6.13 -13.30
C PRO A 124 2.74 -6.36 -13.15
N TYR A 125 2.26 -6.41 -11.91
CA TYR A 125 0.85 -6.65 -11.63
C TYR A 125 0.31 -5.80 -10.48
N VAL A 126 -1.02 -5.69 -10.41
CA VAL A 126 -1.73 -5.18 -9.24
C VAL A 126 -2.11 -6.35 -8.35
N LEU A 127 -1.78 -6.26 -7.05
CA LEU A 127 -2.17 -7.22 -6.04
C LEU A 127 -3.36 -6.67 -5.24
N ILE A 128 -4.46 -7.41 -5.14
CA ILE A 128 -5.66 -6.98 -4.41
C ILE A 128 -6.08 -8.06 -3.42
N GLY A 129 -6.30 -7.72 -2.15
CA GLY A 129 -6.73 -8.75 -1.20
C GLY A 129 -7.22 -8.23 0.13
N PRO A 130 -7.96 -9.07 0.86
CA PRO A 130 -8.60 -8.68 2.11
C PRO A 130 -7.63 -8.64 3.29
N GLY A 131 -7.74 -7.57 4.08
CA GLY A 131 -6.89 -7.28 5.23
C GLY A 131 -5.46 -6.96 4.84
N ARG A 132 -4.54 -7.15 5.80
CA ARG A 132 -3.12 -6.82 5.65
C ARG A 132 -2.36 -7.87 4.86
N TRP A 133 -1.57 -7.42 3.89
CA TRP A 133 -0.52 -8.27 3.33
C TRP A 133 0.64 -8.39 4.31
N GLY A 134 1.05 -9.63 4.59
CA GLY A 134 2.16 -9.96 5.49
C GLY A 134 1.85 -9.95 6.98
N SER A 135 0.56 -10.02 7.35
CA SER A 135 0.16 -10.28 8.73
C SER A 135 0.43 -11.73 9.11
N SER A 136 1.11 -11.97 10.23
CA SER A 136 1.25 -13.31 10.81
C SER A 136 -0.02 -13.82 11.50
N ASP A 137 -1.00 -12.94 11.71
CA ASP A 137 -2.33 -13.28 12.21
C ASP A 137 -3.29 -13.47 11.01
N PRO A 138 -3.75 -14.70 10.73
CA PRO A 138 -4.70 -15.01 9.66
C PRO A 138 -6.02 -14.23 9.76
N SER A 139 -6.41 -13.83 10.97
CA SER A 139 -7.65 -13.06 11.19
C SER A 139 -7.57 -11.61 10.73
N LEU A 140 -6.35 -11.11 10.49
CA LEU A 140 -6.08 -9.73 10.08
C LEU A 140 -5.66 -9.60 8.62
N GLY A 141 -5.37 -10.70 7.92
CA GLY A 141 -4.77 -10.62 6.59
C GLY A 141 -4.24 -11.93 6.03
N ILE A 142 -3.43 -11.81 4.98
CA ILE A 142 -2.80 -12.92 4.28
C ILE A 142 -1.30 -12.95 4.65
N PRO A 143 -0.78 -14.07 5.19
CA PRO A 143 0.57 -14.16 5.73
C PRO A 143 1.65 -14.36 4.65
N VAL A 144 1.74 -13.47 3.67
CA VAL A 144 2.80 -13.47 2.66
C VAL A 144 4.07 -12.78 3.17
N GLN A 145 5.23 -13.20 2.70
CA GLN A 145 6.49 -12.49 2.85
C GLN A 145 6.72 -11.53 1.66
N TRP A 146 7.60 -10.54 1.83
CA TRP A 146 7.86 -9.56 0.78
C TRP A 146 8.32 -10.19 -0.54
N ASP A 147 9.26 -11.14 -0.44
CA ASP A 147 9.82 -11.87 -1.59
C ASP A 147 8.78 -12.69 -2.37
N GLN A 148 7.62 -12.97 -1.76
CA GLN A 148 6.50 -13.69 -2.38
C GLN A 148 5.55 -12.79 -3.16
N ILE A 149 5.66 -11.46 -3.04
CA ILE A 149 4.80 -10.48 -3.73
C ILE A 149 5.58 -9.31 -4.36
N MET A 150 6.89 -9.42 -4.46
CA MET A 150 7.77 -8.32 -4.85
C MET A 150 7.65 -7.90 -6.32
N GLY A 151 6.93 -8.66 -7.16
CA GLY A 151 6.61 -8.27 -8.54
C GLY A 151 5.44 -7.28 -8.64
N SER A 152 4.69 -7.07 -7.56
CA SER A 152 3.57 -6.13 -7.54
C SER A 152 4.05 -4.67 -7.68
N ARG A 153 3.32 -3.88 -8.47
CA ARG A 153 3.55 -2.44 -8.63
C ARG A 153 2.46 -1.59 -7.99
N ALA A 154 1.33 -2.20 -7.68
CA ALA A 154 0.34 -1.65 -6.77
C ALA A 154 -0.23 -2.75 -5.88
N ILE A 155 -0.50 -2.41 -4.63
CA ILE A 155 -1.10 -3.28 -3.62
C ILE A 155 -2.36 -2.58 -3.12
N VAL A 156 -3.47 -3.31 -3.15
CA VAL A 156 -4.79 -2.84 -2.70
C VAL A 156 -5.24 -3.73 -1.54
N GLU A 157 -5.36 -3.15 -0.37
CA GLU A 157 -5.93 -3.80 0.82
C GLU A 157 -7.41 -3.48 0.91
N VAL A 158 -8.25 -4.52 0.94
CA VAL A 158 -9.71 -4.36 1.08
C VAL A 158 -10.16 -4.77 2.49
N PRO A 159 -11.21 -4.14 3.05
CA PRO A 159 -11.71 -4.52 4.36
C PRO A 159 -12.11 -5.99 4.41
N MET A 160 -11.75 -6.65 5.51
CA MET A 160 -12.43 -7.89 5.88
C MET A 160 -13.80 -7.53 6.45
N SER A 161 -14.81 -8.34 6.18
CA SER A 161 -16.24 -8.08 6.45
C SER A 161 -16.61 -7.68 7.88
N ASP A 162 -15.70 -7.77 8.86
CA ASP A 162 -15.95 -7.44 10.27
C ASP A 162 -14.83 -6.63 10.98
N ILE A 163 -13.73 -6.24 10.31
CA ILE A 163 -12.60 -5.54 10.96
C ILE A 163 -12.03 -4.47 10.04
N HIS A 164 -11.93 -3.24 10.55
CA HIS A 164 -11.06 -2.21 9.98
C HIS A 164 -9.65 -2.43 10.54
N VAL A 165 -8.78 -3.02 9.72
CA VAL A 165 -7.39 -3.28 10.10
C VAL A 165 -6.60 -2.03 9.73
N GLU A 166 -5.87 -1.41 10.68
CA GLU A 166 -5.00 -0.27 10.34
C GLU A 166 -3.98 -0.70 9.26
N PRO A 167 -3.44 0.18 8.41
CA PRO A 167 -2.46 -0.20 7.38
C PRO A 167 -1.22 -0.93 7.94
N SER A 168 -0.53 -1.71 7.09
CA SER A 168 0.62 -2.51 7.50
C SER A 168 1.83 -1.62 7.85
N GLN A 169 2.06 -1.37 9.15
CA GLN A 169 3.15 -0.53 9.68
C GLN A 169 4.49 -1.28 9.92
N GLY A 170 4.68 -2.44 9.29
CA GLY A 170 5.94 -3.19 9.42
C GLY A 170 7.08 -2.41 8.75
N THR A 171 8.06 -1.94 9.52
CA THR A 171 9.11 -1.00 9.06
C THR A 171 9.81 -1.46 7.77
N HIS A 172 10.10 -2.76 7.60
CA HIS A 172 10.71 -3.28 6.38
C HIS A 172 9.77 -3.35 5.17
N PHE A 173 8.51 -3.75 5.38
CA PHE A 173 7.51 -3.86 4.32
C PHE A 173 7.16 -2.46 3.79
N PHE A 174 6.95 -1.51 4.72
CA PHE A 174 6.66 -0.12 4.41
C PHE A 174 7.84 0.60 3.73
N GLN A 175 9.08 0.36 4.21
CA GLN A 175 10.28 0.90 3.56
C GLN A 175 10.40 0.43 2.09
N ASN A 176 10.04 -0.82 1.81
CA ASN A 176 10.07 -1.34 0.44
C ASN A 176 9.01 -0.67 -0.45
N ILE A 177 7.80 -0.47 0.04
CA ILE A 177 6.73 0.23 -0.70
C ILE A 177 7.21 1.61 -1.16
N ILE A 178 7.79 2.39 -0.25
CA ILE A 178 8.35 3.71 -0.56
C ILE A 178 9.53 3.60 -1.52
N THR A 179 10.48 2.70 -1.24
CA THR A 179 11.73 2.59 -2.01
C THR A 179 11.50 2.15 -3.46
N PHE A 180 10.53 1.26 -3.69
CA PHE A 180 10.24 0.73 -5.03
C PHE A 180 9.15 1.50 -5.78
N ASN A 181 8.64 2.58 -5.17
CA ASN A 181 7.53 3.39 -5.67
C ASN A 181 6.32 2.51 -6.06
N ILE A 182 5.87 1.71 -5.09
CA ILE A 182 4.69 0.84 -5.24
C ILE A 182 3.48 1.62 -4.75
N GLY A 183 2.42 1.66 -5.56
CA GLY A 183 1.16 2.24 -5.13
C GLY A 183 0.55 1.39 -4.03
N TYR A 184 0.25 1.98 -2.88
CA TYR A 184 -0.37 1.25 -1.77
C TYR A 184 -1.71 1.88 -1.42
N LEU A 185 -2.79 1.15 -1.65
CA LEU A 185 -4.16 1.63 -1.53
C LEU A 185 -4.86 0.87 -0.40
N THR A 186 -5.60 1.58 0.45
CA THR A 186 -6.39 1.00 1.53
C THR A 186 -7.86 1.37 1.32
N ILE A 187 -8.69 0.39 0.96
CA ILE A 187 -10.09 0.63 0.60
C ILE A 187 -10.91 0.93 1.86
N GLY A 188 -11.48 2.13 1.91
CA GLY A 188 -12.41 2.60 2.92
C GLY A 188 -13.88 2.28 2.64
N ALA A 189 -14.78 2.97 3.35
CA ALA A 189 -16.23 2.77 3.23
C ALA A 189 -16.85 3.43 1.99
N ASP A 190 -16.29 4.56 1.55
CA ASP A 190 -16.75 5.34 0.39
C ASP A 190 -15.99 4.99 -0.90
N ASP A 191 -15.03 4.07 -0.79
CA ASP A 191 -14.18 3.56 -1.85
C ASP A 191 -14.80 2.32 -2.51
N PHE A 192 -14.29 1.90 -3.67
CA PHE A 192 -14.77 0.66 -4.29
C PHE A 192 -13.72 -0.05 -5.14
N VAL A 193 -13.94 -1.36 -5.28
CA VAL A 193 -13.29 -2.24 -6.26
C VAL A 193 -14.40 -2.90 -7.07
N ASP A 194 -14.29 -2.87 -8.40
CA ASP A 194 -15.26 -3.48 -9.32
C ASP A 194 -15.03 -5.00 -9.43
N TRP A 195 -15.50 -5.72 -8.40
CA TRP A 195 -15.39 -7.18 -8.33
C TRP A 195 -16.13 -7.88 -9.47
N ASP A 196 -17.30 -7.36 -9.88
CA ASP A 196 -18.09 -7.94 -10.97
C ASP A 196 -17.32 -7.87 -12.30
N TRP A 197 -16.65 -6.74 -12.57
CA TRP A 197 -15.78 -6.61 -13.73
C TRP A 197 -14.57 -7.55 -13.66
N LEU A 198 -13.85 -7.59 -12.53
CA LEU A 198 -12.74 -8.52 -12.32
C LEU A 198 -13.18 -9.99 -12.48
N ASP A 199 -14.40 -10.29 -12.04
CA ASP A 199 -14.94 -11.63 -12.10
C ASP A 199 -15.37 -12.04 -13.51
N SER A 200 -15.74 -11.07 -14.35
CA SER A 200 -16.16 -11.27 -15.74
C SER A 200 -15.02 -11.65 -16.68
N ILE A 201 -13.77 -11.38 -16.30
CA ILE A 201 -12.58 -11.70 -17.09
C ILE A 201 -12.20 -13.17 -16.86
N GLU A 202 -11.82 -13.87 -17.93
CA GLU A 202 -11.35 -15.26 -17.82
C GLU A 202 -10.04 -15.31 -17.02
N ALA A 203 -9.98 -16.20 -16.03
CA ALA A 203 -8.81 -16.33 -15.16
C ALA A 203 -7.69 -17.09 -15.87
N SER A 204 -6.49 -16.51 -15.91
CA SER A 204 -5.25 -17.18 -16.31
C SER A 204 -4.86 -18.26 -15.30
N ALA A 205 -5.16 -18.03 -14.02
CA ALA A 205 -5.08 -19.02 -12.95
C ALA A 205 -6.16 -18.75 -11.89
N GLU A 206 -6.72 -19.81 -11.31
CA GLU A 206 -7.72 -19.73 -10.25
C GLU A 206 -7.52 -20.86 -9.25
N SER A 207 -7.55 -20.52 -7.97
CA SER A 207 -7.55 -21.48 -6.87
C SER A 207 -8.35 -20.93 -5.69
N GLY A 208 -9.53 -21.51 -5.47
CA GLY A 208 -10.45 -21.07 -4.44
C GLY A 208 -10.78 -19.57 -4.54
N PRO A 209 -10.42 -18.74 -3.56
CA PRO A 209 -10.65 -17.29 -3.60
C PRO A 209 -9.60 -16.51 -4.40
N LEU A 210 -8.46 -17.10 -4.75
CA LEU A 210 -7.37 -16.47 -5.48
C LEU A 210 -7.60 -16.58 -6.99
N ARG A 211 -7.45 -15.45 -7.69
CA ARG A 211 -7.53 -15.37 -9.15
C ARG A 211 -6.40 -14.51 -9.69
N HIS A 212 -5.87 -14.91 -10.84
CA HIS A 212 -4.99 -14.11 -11.69
C HIS A 212 -5.70 -13.90 -13.02
N VAL A 213 -5.89 -12.65 -13.40
CA VAL A 213 -6.46 -12.25 -14.69
C VAL A 213 -5.46 -11.42 -15.48
N HIS A 214 -5.49 -11.59 -16.80
CA HIS A 214 -4.71 -10.79 -17.74
C HIS A 214 -5.66 -9.94 -18.59
N LEU A 215 -5.30 -8.69 -18.81
CA LEU A 215 -6.04 -7.71 -19.60
C LEU A 215 -5.37 -7.51 -20.97
N ASP A 216 -6.20 -7.38 -22.01
CA ASP A 216 -5.73 -7.07 -23.36
C ASP A 216 -5.14 -5.64 -23.44
N GLU A 217 -5.70 -4.70 -22.68
CA GLU A 217 -5.22 -3.32 -22.59
C GLU A 217 -4.62 -3.05 -21.20
N PRO A 218 -3.44 -2.39 -21.12
CA PRO A 218 -2.80 -2.12 -19.85
C PRO A 218 -3.55 -1.04 -19.05
N MET A 219 -3.74 -1.28 -17.76
CA MET A 219 -4.28 -0.30 -16.82
C MET A 219 -3.25 0.74 -16.41
N LYS A 220 -3.76 1.81 -15.79
CA LYS A 220 -2.97 2.84 -15.12
C LYS A 220 -3.36 2.92 -13.66
N VAL A 221 -2.36 3.00 -12.78
CA VAL A 221 -2.53 3.36 -11.37
C VAL A 221 -2.13 4.82 -11.24
N ILE A 222 -3.08 5.66 -10.86
CA ILE A 222 -2.90 7.10 -10.68
C ILE A 222 -2.96 7.37 -9.17
N LEU A 223 -1.91 7.96 -8.63
CA LEU A 223 -1.73 8.20 -7.19
C LEU A 223 -1.56 9.70 -6.96
N ASP A 224 -2.47 10.28 -6.18
CA ASP A 224 -2.41 11.65 -5.70
C ASP A 224 -2.00 11.66 -4.22
N SER A 225 -0.73 12.00 -3.96
CA SER A 225 -0.22 12.06 -2.59
C SER A 225 -0.74 13.24 -1.78
N ARG A 226 -1.27 14.28 -2.44
CA ARG A 226 -1.73 15.51 -1.77
C ARG A 226 -3.03 15.25 -1.04
N ASP A 227 -3.98 14.63 -1.73
CA ASP A 227 -5.30 14.32 -1.19
C ASP A 227 -5.42 12.85 -0.74
N SER A 228 -4.34 12.06 -0.90
CA SER A 228 -4.28 10.62 -0.60
C SER A 228 -5.29 9.80 -1.41
N GLU A 229 -5.59 10.25 -2.63
CA GLU A 229 -6.57 9.65 -3.52
C GLU A 229 -5.87 8.80 -4.58
N ALA A 230 -6.55 7.78 -5.08
CA ALA A 230 -6.02 6.94 -6.13
C ALA A 230 -7.11 6.34 -7.00
N ILE A 231 -6.75 6.12 -8.27
CA ILE A 231 -7.60 5.45 -9.25
C ILE A 231 -6.77 4.38 -9.95
N ILE A 232 -7.37 3.21 -10.13
CA ILE A 232 -6.88 2.22 -11.08
C ILE A 232 -7.90 2.11 -12.22
N THR A 233 -7.45 2.34 -13.45
CA THR A 233 -8.33 2.30 -14.63
C THR A 233 -8.65 0.86 -15.03
N LYS A 234 -9.73 0.69 -15.78
CA LYS A 234 -9.98 -0.49 -16.61
C LYS A 234 -9.12 -0.46 -17.87
#